data_AF-A0A0Q9QMH9-F1
#
_entry.id   AF-A0A0Q9QMH9-F1
#
_cell.length_a   1.000
_cell.length_b   1.000
_cell.length_c   1.000
_cell.angle_alpha   90.00
_cell.angle_beta   90.00
_cell.angle_gamma   90.00
#
_symmetry.space_group_name_H-M   'P 1'
#
loop_
_entity.id
_entity.type
_entity.pdbx_description
1 polymer ?
#
loop_
_entity_poly.entity_id
_entity_poly.type
_entity_poly.pdbx_seq_one_letter_code
_entity_poly.pdbx_strand_id
1 'polypeptide(L)'
;MRRDDPSFGRWALHNAANLTHAAAELNLAPEDWRLYKVAWVGGCVLFDRDALVDCGGFGFWDQLPVDLAGEDVAAQWRVMERYGGAGILPSRAVHLESPTTVPYRETDAADVVLGVDEV
;
A
#
# COMPACT_ATOMS: atom_id res chain seq x y z
N MET A 1 7.46 2.09 -8.77
CA MET A 1 6.12 2.72 -8.93
C MET A 1 6.17 4.08 -8.26
N ARG A 2 5.73 5.11 -8.97
CA ARG A 2 5.76 6.52 -8.51
C ARG A 2 4.37 7.13 -8.73
N ARG A 3 4.11 8.31 -8.15
CA ARG A 3 2.78 8.96 -8.15
C ARG A 3 2.32 9.39 -9.54
N ASP A 4 3.26 9.68 -10.44
CA ASP A 4 3.06 10.05 -11.84
C ASP A 4 2.80 8.85 -12.76
N ASP A 5 3.20 7.64 -12.34
CA ASP A 5 2.95 6.41 -13.08
C ASP A 5 1.43 6.16 -13.17
N PRO A 6 0.84 5.96 -14.37
CA PRO A 6 -0.60 5.66 -14.52
C PRO A 6 -1.06 4.48 -13.68
N SER A 7 -0.14 3.55 -13.39
CA SER A 7 -0.38 2.37 -12.57
C SER A 7 -0.67 2.70 -11.09
N PHE A 8 -0.23 3.88 -10.61
CA PHE A 8 -0.57 4.40 -9.29
C PHE A 8 -2.07 4.62 -9.14
N GLY A 9 -2.78 4.99 -10.22
CA GLY A 9 -4.23 5.24 -10.21
C GLY A 9 -5.08 4.06 -9.72
N ARG A 10 -4.51 2.84 -9.64
CA ARG A 10 -5.18 1.67 -9.04
C ARG A 10 -5.32 1.74 -7.52
N TRP A 11 -4.67 2.69 -6.83
CA TRP A 11 -4.75 2.82 -5.37
C TRP A 11 -6.20 2.92 -4.87
N ALA A 12 -7.08 3.55 -5.65
CA ALA A 12 -8.49 3.68 -5.32
C ALA A 12 -9.18 2.33 -5.14
N LEU A 13 -8.70 1.25 -5.78
CA LEU A 13 -9.30 -0.08 -5.66
C LEU A 13 -9.16 -0.67 -4.24
N HIS A 14 -8.12 -0.31 -3.46
CA HIS A 14 -7.94 -0.80 -2.08
C HIS A 14 -8.25 0.22 -1.01
N ASN A 15 -8.79 1.36 -1.41
CA ASN A 15 -9.23 2.33 -0.46
C ASN A 15 -10.52 1.85 0.22
N ALA A 16 -10.57 1.98 1.54
CA ALA A 16 -11.73 1.70 2.37
C ALA A 16 -12.38 0.33 2.06
N ALA A 17 -13.70 0.31 1.80
CA ALA A 17 -14.47 -0.89 1.53
C ALA A 17 -14.53 -1.27 0.04
N ASN A 18 -13.77 -0.62 -0.84
CA ASN A 18 -13.89 -0.80 -2.29
C ASN A 18 -13.65 -2.25 -2.74
N LEU A 19 -12.73 -2.97 -2.11
CA LEU A 19 -12.53 -4.40 -2.39
C LEU A 19 -13.78 -5.24 -2.05
N THR A 20 -14.49 -4.92 -0.96
CA THR A 20 -15.72 -5.64 -0.60
C THR A 20 -16.79 -5.46 -1.68
N HIS A 21 -16.96 -4.23 -2.18
CA HIS A 21 -17.88 -3.94 -3.27
C HIS A 21 -17.48 -4.62 -4.58
N ALA A 22 -16.18 -4.56 -4.93
CA ALA A 22 -15.68 -5.21 -6.14
C ALA A 22 -15.82 -6.75 -6.11
N ALA A 23 -15.59 -7.39 -4.95
CA ALA A 23 -15.83 -8.83 -4.81
C ALA A 23 -17.31 -9.20 -5.00
N ALA A 24 -18.23 -8.36 -4.48
CA ALA A 24 -19.66 -8.55 -4.66
C ALA A 24 -20.07 -8.40 -6.13
N GLU A 25 -19.57 -7.38 -6.83
CA GLU A 25 -19.82 -7.17 -8.26
C GLU A 25 -19.31 -8.31 -9.13
N LEU A 26 -18.16 -8.89 -8.78
CA LEU A 26 -17.58 -10.04 -9.48
C LEU A 26 -18.25 -11.38 -9.12
N ASN A 27 -19.21 -11.39 -8.18
CA ASN A 27 -19.90 -12.58 -7.71
C ASN A 27 -18.94 -13.70 -7.27
N LEU A 28 -17.86 -13.35 -6.56
CA LEU A 28 -16.89 -14.33 -6.08
C LEU A 28 -17.52 -15.21 -4.98
N ALA A 29 -17.39 -16.53 -5.12
CA ALA A 29 -17.80 -17.46 -4.07
C ALA A 29 -16.90 -17.31 -2.81
N PRO A 30 -17.32 -17.81 -1.64
CA PRO A 30 -16.53 -17.69 -0.40
C PRO A 30 -15.10 -18.25 -0.47
N GLU A 31 -14.88 -19.27 -1.30
CA GLU A 31 -13.60 -19.93 -1.59
C GLU A 31 -12.84 -19.33 -2.78
N ASP A 32 -13.49 -18.46 -3.57
CA ASP A 32 -12.88 -17.82 -4.73
C ASP A 32 -11.97 -16.66 -4.30
N TRP A 33 -10.90 -16.51 -5.05
CA TRP A 33 -10.07 -15.31 -5.01
C TRP A 33 -9.56 -14.94 -6.39
N ARG A 34 -9.18 -13.67 -6.54
CA ARG A 34 -8.53 -13.12 -7.72
C ARG A 34 -7.32 -12.31 -7.29
N LEU A 35 -6.25 -12.40 -8.07
CA LEU A 35 -5.13 -11.48 -7.98
C LEU A 35 -5.39 -10.27 -8.87
N TYR A 36 -4.96 -9.12 -8.40
CA TYR A 36 -4.92 -7.92 -9.20
C TYR A 36 -3.58 -7.20 -9.02
N LYS A 37 -3.26 -6.31 -9.96
CA LYS A 37 -2.08 -5.46 -9.88
C LYS A 37 -2.30 -4.38 -8.82
N VAL A 38 -1.63 -4.51 -7.69
CA VAL A 38 -1.73 -3.56 -6.58
C VAL A 38 -0.92 -2.29 -6.89
N ALA A 39 -1.39 -1.14 -6.39
CA ALA A 39 -0.60 0.09 -6.35
C ALA A 39 0.13 0.22 -5.00
N TRP A 40 -0.63 0.11 -3.91
CA TRP A 40 -0.23 -0.05 -2.52
C TRP A 40 -1.50 -0.37 -1.71
N VAL A 41 -1.37 -0.77 -0.45
CA VAL A 41 -2.48 -1.00 0.49
C VAL A 41 -2.13 -0.38 1.84
N GLY A 42 -3.04 0.42 2.41
CA GLY A 42 -2.85 1.11 3.70
C GLY A 42 -3.04 0.20 4.92
N GLY A 43 -2.51 -1.02 4.88
CA GLY A 43 -2.66 -2.03 5.94
C GLY A 43 -3.08 -3.41 5.44
N CYS A 44 -3.13 -4.39 6.35
CA CYS A 44 -3.41 -5.81 6.03
C CYS A 44 -2.46 -6.38 4.95
N VAL A 45 -1.21 -5.90 4.92
CA VAL A 45 -0.17 -6.35 4.00
C VAL A 45 0.65 -7.45 4.65
N LEU A 46 0.96 -8.48 3.86
CA LEU A 46 1.93 -9.51 4.22
C LEU A 46 3.16 -9.36 3.32
N PHE A 47 4.34 -9.44 3.95
CA PHE A 47 5.61 -9.47 3.25
C PHE A 47 6.25 -10.85 3.37
N ASP A 48 6.90 -11.29 2.30
CA ASP A 48 8.02 -12.21 2.47
C ASP A 48 9.11 -11.49 3.27
N ARG A 49 9.52 -12.09 4.40
CA ARG A 49 10.44 -11.43 5.33
C ARG A 49 11.81 -11.18 4.71
N ASP A 50 12.32 -12.13 3.94
CA ASP A 50 13.67 -12.04 3.38
C ASP A 50 13.70 -11.00 2.26
N ALA A 51 12.64 -10.94 1.44
CA ALA A 51 12.46 -9.85 0.47
C ALA A 51 12.36 -8.48 1.13
N LEU A 52 11.62 -8.36 2.24
CA LEU A 52 11.51 -7.10 2.99
C LEU A 52 12.87 -6.65 3.54
N VAL A 53 13.63 -7.57 4.15
CA VAL A 53 14.95 -7.27 4.74
C VAL A 53 15.96 -6.91 3.66
N ASP A 54 15.98 -7.62 2.53
CA ASP A 54 16.87 -7.32 1.40
C ASP A 54 16.59 -5.93 0.77
N CYS A 55 15.34 -5.47 0.81
CA CYS A 55 14.95 -4.11 0.42
C CYS A 55 15.20 -3.05 1.50
N GLY A 56 15.84 -3.41 2.62
CA GLY A 56 16.16 -2.51 3.74
C GLY A 56 15.05 -2.34 4.79
N GLY A 57 13.93 -3.04 4.62
CA GLY A 57 12.79 -3.00 5.53
C GLY A 57 12.30 -1.58 5.84
N PHE A 58 11.96 -1.36 7.10
CA PHE A 58 11.59 -0.05 7.66
C PHE A 58 12.81 0.70 8.23
N GLY A 59 14.03 0.38 7.81
CA GLY A 59 15.26 0.99 8.36
C GLY A 59 15.42 2.49 8.09
N PHE A 60 14.55 3.10 7.30
CA PHE A 60 14.50 4.54 7.06
C PHE A 60 13.79 5.32 8.18
N TRP A 61 13.23 4.64 9.18
CA TRP A 61 12.42 5.26 10.24
C TRP A 61 13.11 6.44 10.93
N ASP A 62 14.42 6.32 11.20
CA ASP A 62 15.20 7.35 11.88
C ASP A 62 15.42 8.63 11.04
N GLN A 63 15.07 8.60 9.75
CA GLN A 63 15.19 9.71 8.81
C GLN A 63 13.89 10.52 8.70
N LEU A 64 12.82 10.04 9.33
CA LEU A 64 11.48 10.57 9.16
C LEU A 64 11.06 11.50 10.32
N PRO A 65 10.27 12.55 10.05
CA PRO A 65 9.69 13.39 11.10
C PRO A 65 8.62 12.61 11.91
N VAL A 66 8.14 13.20 13.00
CA VAL A 66 7.11 12.55 13.85
C VAL A 66 5.72 12.57 13.18
N ASP A 67 5.40 13.63 12.45
CA ASP A 67 4.10 13.83 11.79
C ASP A 67 4.21 13.47 10.30
N LEU A 68 3.80 12.25 9.94
CA LEU A 68 3.85 11.75 8.55
C LEU A 68 2.80 10.67 8.27
N ALA A 69 2.69 10.30 6.99
CA ALA A 69 2.04 9.08 6.53
C ALA A 69 2.83 8.44 5.38
N GLY A 70 2.52 7.21 5.00
CA GLY A 70 3.06 6.57 3.80
C GLY A 70 4.36 5.79 4.01
N GLU A 71 4.75 5.56 5.26
CA GLU A 71 5.89 4.75 5.64
C GLU A 71 5.74 3.29 5.17
N ASP A 72 4.53 2.76 5.26
CA ASP A 72 4.17 1.45 4.73
C ASP A 72 4.20 1.42 3.19
N VAL A 73 3.78 2.51 2.53
CA VAL A 73 3.86 2.66 1.07
C VAL A 73 5.31 2.66 0.59
N ALA A 74 6.21 3.36 1.30
CA ALA A 74 7.64 3.38 0.98
C ALA A 74 8.25 1.97 1.00
N ALA A 75 7.98 1.19 2.05
CA ALA A 75 8.42 -0.19 2.16
C ALA A 75 7.80 -1.09 1.07
N GLN A 76 6.50 -0.94 0.81
CA GLN A 76 5.80 -1.67 -0.26
C GLN A 76 6.43 -1.43 -1.62
N TRP A 77 6.69 -0.18 -2.01
CA TRP A 77 7.25 0.12 -3.32
C TRP A 77 8.67 -0.40 -3.50
N ARG A 78 9.53 -0.33 -2.47
CA ARG A 78 10.88 -0.92 -2.56
C ARG A 78 10.83 -2.43 -2.81
N VAL A 79 9.95 -3.14 -2.10
CA VAL A 79 9.76 -4.58 -2.31
C VAL A 79 9.17 -4.84 -3.69
N MET A 80 8.12 -4.11 -4.08
CA MET A 80 7.43 -4.30 -5.36
C MET A 80 8.29 -3.99 -6.57
N GLU A 81 9.21 -3.03 -6.48
CA GLU A 81 10.14 -2.71 -7.55
C GLU A 81 11.13 -3.85 -7.85
N ARG A 82 11.51 -4.61 -6.83
CA ARG A 82 12.50 -5.69 -6.96
C ARG A 82 11.88 -7.08 -7.09
N TYR A 83 10.84 -7.35 -6.31
CA TYR A 83 10.23 -8.67 -6.14
C TYR A 83 8.80 -8.73 -6.67
N GLY A 84 8.21 -7.59 -7.04
CA GLY A 84 6.81 -7.50 -7.42
C GLY A 84 5.86 -7.50 -6.22
N GLY A 85 4.57 -7.39 -6.53
CA GLY A 85 3.50 -7.48 -5.55
C GLY A 85 2.16 -7.69 -6.23
N ALA A 86 1.24 -8.26 -5.48
CA ALA A 86 -0.14 -8.45 -5.89
C ALA A 86 -1.03 -8.25 -4.67
N GLY A 87 -2.26 -7.83 -4.91
CA GLY A 87 -3.27 -7.92 -3.88
C GLY A 87 -4.30 -8.97 -4.22
N ILE A 88 -5.07 -9.35 -3.20
CA ILE A 88 -6.00 -10.47 -3.23
C ILE A 88 -7.41 -9.93 -3.04
N LEU A 89 -8.34 -10.37 -3.88
CA LEU A 89 -9.75 -10.02 -3.81
C LEU A 89 -10.62 -11.28 -3.67
N PRO A 90 -11.49 -11.38 -2.65
CA PRO A 90 -11.59 -10.48 -1.50
C PRO A 90 -10.38 -10.63 -0.56
N SER A 91 -9.89 -9.53 0.01
CA SER A 91 -8.87 -9.59 1.08
C SER A 91 -9.45 -10.11 2.40
N ARG A 92 -10.78 -10.04 2.53
CA ARG A 92 -11.55 -10.27 3.78
C ARG A 92 -11.18 -9.31 4.92
N ALA A 93 -10.35 -8.31 4.64
CA ALA A 93 -10.11 -7.18 5.51
C ALA A 93 -11.09 -6.06 5.14
N VAL A 94 -11.61 -5.38 6.16
CA VAL A 94 -12.50 -4.24 5.99
C VAL A 94 -11.95 -3.06 6.77
N HIS A 95 -12.05 -1.87 6.19
CA HIS A 95 -11.68 -0.63 6.85
C HIS A 95 -12.68 -0.32 7.96
N LEU A 96 -12.19 -0.04 9.17
CA LEU A 96 -13.03 0.21 10.35
C LEU A 96 -13.61 1.64 10.41
N GLU A 97 -13.18 2.54 9.52
CA GLU A 97 -13.58 3.96 9.52
C GLU A 97 -13.35 4.68 10.86
N SER A 98 -12.41 4.17 11.66
CA SER A 98 -12.02 4.81 12.91
C SER A 98 -11.24 6.10 12.63
N PRO A 99 -11.41 7.16 13.46
CA PRO A 99 -10.62 8.38 13.33
C PRO A 99 -9.11 8.09 13.40
N THR A 100 -8.35 8.74 12.52
CA THR A 100 -6.88 8.64 12.55
C THR A 100 -6.31 9.26 13.82
N THR A 101 -5.26 8.64 14.38
CA THR A 101 -4.45 9.23 15.47
C THR A 101 -3.39 10.20 14.96
N VAL A 102 -3.18 10.25 13.64
CA VAL A 102 -2.25 11.15 12.96
C VAL A 102 -3.07 12.11 12.09
N PRO A 103 -3.56 13.23 12.66
CA PRO A 103 -4.40 14.18 11.94
C PRO A 103 -3.60 15.07 10.97
N TYR A 104 -2.30 15.26 11.25
CA TYR A 104 -1.38 16.06 10.43
C TYR A 104 -0.49 15.11 9.62
N ARG A 105 -0.62 15.17 8.29
CA ARG A 105 0.06 14.26 7.34
C ARG A 105 0.61 15.03 6.15
N GLU A 106 1.21 16.18 6.44
CA GLU A 106 1.77 17.09 5.43
C GLU A 106 3.02 16.50 4.77
N THR A 107 3.70 15.58 5.47
CA THR A 107 4.84 14.84 4.93
C THR A 107 4.41 13.42 4.55
N ASP A 108 4.70 13.04 3.30
CA ASP A 108 4.62 11.66 2.85
C ASP A 108 6.01 11.00 2.93
N ALA A 109 6.13 9.94 3.72
CA ALA A 109 7.39 9.22 3.89
C ALA A 109 7.88 8.57 2.59
N ALA A 110 6.99 8.13 1.69
CA ALA A 110 7.42 7.56 0.40
C ALA A 110 8.15 8.61 -0.45
N ASP A 111 7.67 9.84 -0.43
CA ASP A 111 8.27 10.97 -1.13
C ASP A 111 9.65 11.34 -0.53
N VAL A 112 9.79 11.31 0.80
CA VAL A 112 11.09 11.53 1.48
C VAL A 112 12.09 10.41 1.20
N VAL A 113 11.63 9.16 1.25
CA VAL A 113 12.48 7.96 1.26
C VAL A 113 12.90 7.52 -0.15
N LEU A 114 12.09 7.85 -1.16
CA LEU A 114 12.32 7.46 -2.56
C LEU A 114 12.63 8.66 -3.46
N GLY A 115 12.48 9.88 -2.93
CA GLY A 115 12.59 11.13 -3.67
C GLY A 115 11.26 11.53 -4.30
N VAL A 116 11.04 12.84 -4.38
CA VAL A 116 10.07 13.44 -5.30
C VAL A 116 10.76 13.62 -6.65
N ASP A 117 10.14 13.13 -7.73
CA ASP A 117 10.53 13.58 -9.05
C ASP A 117 10.07 15.06 -9.16
N GLU A 118 11.02 16.00 -9.24
CA GLU A 118 10.72 17.41 -9.47
C GLU A 118 9.95 17.55 -10.79
N VAL A 119 8.81 18.25 -10.74
CA VAL A 119 8.01 18.64 -11.92
C VAL A 119 8.64 19.85 -12.60
#